data_AF-A0A7V5LET3-F1
#
_entry.id   AF-A0A7V5LET3-F1
#
_cell.length_a   1.000
_cell.length_b   1.000
_cell.length_c   1.000
_cell.angle_alpha   90.00
_cell.angle_beta   90.00
_cell.angle_gamma   90.00
#
_symmetry.space_group_name_H-M   'P 1'
#
loop_
_entity.id
_entity.type
_entity.pdbx_description
1 polymer ?
#
loop_
_entity_poly.entity_id
_entity_poly.type
_entity_poly.pdbx_seq_one_letter_code
_entity_poly.pdbx_strand_id
1 'polypeptide(L)'
;MKLSVNLTVSMFLFSLAIQTLAQPTIPREQIPPDSMQKVVAEIKRLYSSDPMERGQAASSLGSMGDTAQAAIPYLMAMFHNDSVGLAYPNPFGGMPDWSDCPAKRAALALAHVGGAAVDTLLSLYNTGDEHEKLWSVYALAQIREARTTIALKQFLESSYQFYEPHYGWMGYYEEKPPIFKISYSMVLREVIEELGERRDTSAVYLLINIACDTASSLREESVQALGKIGDRRAVEPLIHLLDQNSLSGYAALALALINDPRAVKPLLSHLKDATGNYNCSVMGALGDFKSTEALNAIIPALQSPNISDRLAAADAIGANGSWPTVNRSIKERRPIAAGRTVAVEPLIDALQDTCPEVRHAVMRALGSIGDTRAIMPLYNVMKRQPAPDSWWAQDALIDITGEDFRQYDGGHDKWIQWQRKWIPGFPD
;
A
#
# COMPACT_ATOMS: atom_id res chain seq x y z
N MET A 1 -43.51 3.06 30.69
CA MET A 1 -43.06 1.96 31.57
C MET A 1 -42.79 0.62 30.86
N LYS A 2 -43.51 0.21 29.80
CA LYS A 2 -43.22 -1.06 29.09
C LYS A 2 -41.96 -1.03 28.18
N LEU A 3 -41.63 0.12 27.57
CA LEU A 3 -40.44 0.24 26.71
C LEU A 3 -39.11 0.21 27.49
N SER A 4 -39.07 0.83 28.68
CA SER A 4 -37.87 0.90 29.51
C SER A 4 -37.48 -0.45 30.12
N VAL A 5 -38.47 -1.30 30.40
CA VAL A 5 -38.28 -2.67 30.93
C VAL A 5 -37.76 -3.61 29.83
N ASN A 6 -38.21 -3.46 28.59
CA ASN A 6 -37.69 -4.26 27.47
C ASN A 6 -36.24 -3.89 27.09
N LEU A 7 -35.86 -2.62 27.17
CA LEU A 7 -34.46 -2.22 26.94
C LEU A 7 -33.53 -2.71 28.06
N THR A 8 -33.95 -2.63 29.32
CA THR A 8 -33.13 -3.11 30.45
C THR A 8 -33.05 -4.63 30.48
N VAL A 9 -34.12 -5.38 30.16
CA VAL A 9 -34.08 -6.84 30.03
C VAL A 9 -33.27 -7.28 28.81
N SER A 10 -33.34 -6.56 27.69
CA SER A 10 -32.50 -6.84 26.50
C SER A 10 -31.02 -6.53 26.75
N MET A 11 -30.68 -5.46 27.48
CA MET A 11 -29.30 -5.16 27.90
C MET A 11 -28.81 -6.11 29.00
N PHE A 12 -29.68 -6.59 29.90
CA PHE A 12 -29.32 -7.62 30.88
C PHE A 12 -29.11 -8.99 30.23
N LEU A 13 -29.89 -9.36 29.21
CA LEU A 13 -29.67 -10.58 28.43
C LEU A 13 -28.43 -10.46 27.54
N PHE A 14 -28.11 -9.27 27.02
CA PHE A 14 -26.81 -9.00 26.37
C PHE A 14 -25.64 -9.11 27.36
N SER A 15 -25.81 -8.61 28.60
CA SER A 15 -24.83 -8.69 29.69
C SER A 15 -24.63 -10.13 30.23
N LEU A 16 -25.70 -10.92 30.29
CA LEU A 16 -25.62 -12.32 30.73
C LEU A 16 -25.12 -13.26 29.62
N ALA A 17 -25.37 -12.93 28.35
CA ALA A 17 -24.75 -13.61 27.21
C ALA A 17 -23.22 -13.38 27.15
N ILE A 18 -22.72 -12.27 27.70
CA ILE A 18 -21.28 -12.01 27.90
C ILE A 18 -20.69 -12.91 29.01
N GLN A 19 -21.51 -13.53 29.88
CA GLN A 19 -21.03 -14.35 31.01
C GLN A 19 -21.05 -15.87 30.78
N THR A 20 -21.39 -16.33 29.59
CA THR A 20 -21.05 -17.70 29.17
C THR A 20 -20.06 -17.63 28.02
N LEU A 21 -18.90 -17.01 28.30
CA LEU A 21 -17.69 -17.18 27.50
C LEU A 21 -17.43 -18.68 27.43
N ALA A 22 -17.84 -19.33 26.34
CA ALA A 22 -17.51 -20.72 26.10
C ALA A 22 -16.00 -20.84 26.30
N GLN A 23 -15.56 -21.63 27.28
CA GLN A 23 -14.15 -21.94 27.41
C GLN A 23 -13.69 -22.43 26.04
N PRO A 24 -12.62 -21.85 25.47
CA PRO A 24 -12.23 -22.22 24.14
C PRO A 24 -11.94 -23.72 24.16
N THR A 25 -12.52 -24.45 23.20
CA THR A 25 -12.33 -25.90 23.00
C THR A 25 -10.92 -26.17 22.46
N ILE A 26 -9.93 -25.70 23.21
CA ILE A 26 -8.52 -25.93 22.95
C ILE A 26 -8.20 -27.33 23.49
N PRO A 27 -7.54 -28.21 22.70
CA PRO A 27 -7.20 -29.56 23.14
C PRO A 27 -6.33 -29.57 24.41
N ARG A 28 -6.91 -29.94 25.57
CA ARG A 28 -6.23 -29.91 26.89
C ARG A 28 -5.08 -30.90 27.03
N GLU A 29 -5.06 -31.92 26.19
CA GLU A 29 -4.10 -33.03 26.24
C GLU A 29 -3.29 -33.01 24.94
N GLN A 30 -1.96 -33.21 25.04
CA GLN A 30 -0.97 -33.33 23.93
C GLN A 30 -0.02 -32.15 23.68
N ILE A 31 0.39 -31.37 24.69
CA ILE A 31 1.60 -30.54 24.50
C ILE A 31 2.78 -31.53 24.45
N PRO A 32 3.57 -31.60 23.36
CA PRO A 32 4.70 -32.53 23.28
C PRO A 32 5.62 -32.33 24.49
N PRO A 33 6.02 -33.40 25.21
CA PRO A 33 6.76 -33.28 26.46
C PRO A 33 8.13 -32.59 26.29
N ASP A 34 8.70 -32.64 25.08
CA ASP A 34 9.97 -32.01 24.73
C ASP A 34 9.83 -30.53 24.30
N SER A 35 8.62 -29.96 24.39
CA SER A 35 8.38 -28.55 24.05
C SER A 35 9.10 -27.62 25.01
N MET A 36 9.64 -26.51 24.49
CA MET A 36 10.30 -25.51 25.34
C MET A 36 9.36 -24.97 26.42
N GLN A 37 9.84 -24.88 27.66
CA GLN A 37 9.03 -24.43 28.81
C GLN A 37 8.31 -23.09 28.57
N LYS A 38 8.94 -22.16 27.85
CA LYS A 38 8.32 -20.87 27.47
C LYS A 38 7.12 -21.07 26.54
N VAL A 39 7.22 -21.94 25.54
CA VAL A 39 6.11 -22.28 24.63
C VAL A 39 4.96 -22.93 25.42
N VAL A 40 5.28 -23.86 26.33
CA VAL A 40 4.27 -24.50 27.19
C VAL A 40 3.56 -23.47 28.10
N ALA A 41 4.30 -22.51 28.64
CA ALA A 41 3.72 -21.45 29.48
C ALA A 41 2.75 -20.56 28.69
N GLU A 42 3.12 -20.17 27.48
CA GLU A 42 2.23 -19.37 26.62
C GLU A 42 1.02 -20.17 26.13
N ILE A 43 1.17 -21.45 25.78
CA ILE A 43 0.03 -22.31 25.44
C ILE A 43 -0.98 -22.37 26.60
N LYS A 44 -0.52 -22.45 27.85
CA LYS A 44 -1.41 -22.43 29.02
C LYS A 44 -2.20 -21.14 29.13
N ARG A 45 -1.63 -19.99 28.75
CA ARG A 45 -2.31 -18.69 28.75
C ARG A 45 -3.40 -18.59 27.68
N LEU A 46 -3.34 -19.40 26.62
CA LEU A 46 -4.43 -19.50 25.63
C LEU A 46 -5.74 -20.05 26.23
N TYR A 47 -5.69 -20.72 27.39
CA TYR A 47 -6.89 -21.18 28.10
C TYR A 47 -7.48 -20.15 29.04
N SER A 48 -6.90 -18.95 29.14
CA SER A 48 -7.42 -17.88 29.99
C SER A 48 -8.86 -17.56 29.62
N SER A 49 -9.69 -17.25 30.63
CA SER A 49 -11.02 -16.70 30.39
C SER A 49 -10.97 -15.29 29.80
N ASP A 50 -9.86 -14.57 30.00
CA ASP A 50 -9.63 -13.24 29.45
C ASP A 50 -9.18 -13.31 27.97
N PRO A 51 -9.97 -12.81 27.02
CA PRO A 51 -9.62 -12.79 25.60
C PRO A 51 -8.35 -11.99 25.31
N MET A 52 -8.09 -10.93 26.09
CA MET A 52 -6.88 -10.13 25.95
C MET A 52 -5.63 -10.96 26.25
N GLU A 53 -5.67 -11.72 27.34
CA GLU A 53 -4.57 -12.60 27.73
C GLU A 53 -4.33 -13.67 26.67
N ARG A 54 -5.40 -14.26 26.11
CA ARG A 54 -5.29 -15.21 24.98
C ARG A 54 -4.62 -14.56 23.77
N GLY A 55 -5.05 -13.36 23.39
CA GLY A 55 -4.47 -12.63 22.27
C GLY A 55 -3.00 -12.27 22.48
N GLN A 56 -2.61 -11.85 23.69
CA GLN A 56 -1.21 -11.56 24.03
C GLN A 56 -0.33 -12.83 24.02
N ALA A 57 -0.87 -13.94 24.51
CA ALA A 57 -0.18 -15.23 24.47
C ALA A 57 0.01 -15.72 23.03
N ALA A 58 -1.00 -15.56 22.17
CA ALA A 58 -0.87 -15.83 20.73
C ALA A 58 0.25 -14.99 20.07
N SER A 59 0.28 -13.68 20.32
CA SER A 59 1.36 -12.81 19.81
C SER A 59 2.75 -13.24 20.33
N SER A 60 2.83 -13.64 21.60
CA SER A 60 4.07 -14.11 22.22
C SER A 60 4.56 -15.39 21.54
N LEU A 61 3.67 -16.35 21.29
CA LEU A 61 3.97 -17.55 20.51
C LEU A 61 4.42 -17.21 19.09
N GLY A 62 3.78 -16.24 18.43
CA GLY A 62 4.20 -15.76 17.10
C GLY A 62 5.63 -15.23 17.08
N SER A 63 6.01 -14.41 18.07
CA SER A 63 7.38 -13.89 18.21
C SER A 63 8.46 -14.96 18.44
N MET A 64 8.05 -16.17 18.83
CA MET A 64 8.94 -17.33 18.98
C MET A 64 9.17 -18.08 17.65
N GLY A 65 8.40 -17.75 16.59
CA GLY A 65 8.55 -18.31 15.25
C GLY A 65 8.53 -19.84 15.22
N ASP A 66 9.47 -20.45 14.51
CA ASP A 66 9.61 -21.91 14.33
C ASP A 66 9.65 -22.70 15.65
N THR A 67 10.12 -22.09 16.75
CA THR A 67 10.18 -22.80 18.04
C THR A 67 8.80 -23.05 18.66
N ALA A 68 7.78 -22.33 18.20
CA ALA A 68 6.39 -22.46 18.65
C ALA A 68 5.56 -23.42 17.77
N GLN A 69 6.17 -24.27 16.93
CA GLN A 69 5.43 -25.26 16.13
C GLN A 69 4.48 -26.14 16.95
N ALA A 70 4.85 -26.51 18.17
CA ALA A 70 3.99 -27.26 19.09
C ALA A 70 2.69 -26.52 19.44
N ALA A 71 2.63 -25.20 19.27
CA ALA A 71 1.47 -24.37 19.55
C ALA A 71 0.46 -24.31 18.40
N ILE A 72 0.78 -24.81 17.19
CA ILE A 72 -0.08 -24.75 16.00
C ILE A 72 -1.53 -25.20 16.29
N PRO A 73 -1.80 -26.41 16.82
CA PRO A 73 -3.18 -26.85 17.05
C PRO A 73 -3.93 -25.99 18.08
N TYR A 74 -3.20 -25.39 19.02
CA TYR A 74 -3.77 -24.51 20.05
C TYR A 74 -4.14 -23.14 19.49
N LEU A 75 -3.29 -22.58 18.63
CA LEU A 75 -3.56 -21.32 17.93
C LEU A 75 -4.72 -21.48 16.94
N MET A 76 -4.81 -22.63 16.23
CA MET A 76 -5.93 -22.91 15.34
C MET A 76 -7.27 -22.98 16.06
N ALA A 77 -7.31 -23.56 17.28
CA ALA A 77 -8.53 -23.62 18.07
C ALA A 77 -9.08 -22.23 18.48
N MET A 78 -8.28 -21.17 18.37
CA MET A 78 -8.73 -19.80 18.61
C MET A 78 -9.59 -19.25 17.46
N PHE A 79 -9.52 -19.83 16.25
CA PHE A 79 -10.26 -19.32 15.09
C PHE A 79 -11.78 -19.43 15.25
N HIS A 80 -12.26 -20.45 15.95
CA HIS A 80 -13.68 -20.65 16.24
C HIS A 80 -14.13 -19.89 17.51
N ASN A 81 -13.27 -19.85 18.53
CA ASN A 81 -13.66 -19.43 19.88
C ASN A 81 -13.46 -17.92 20.14
N ASP A 82 -12.59 -17.27 19.35
CA ASP A 82 -12.22 -15.86 19.50
C ASP A 82 -12.57 -15.01 18.27
N SER A 83 -13.35 -15.58 17.34
CA SER A 83 -13.83 -14.91 16.16
C SER A 83 -14.98 -13.96 16.51
N VAL A 84 -14.61 -12.78 17.01
CA VAL A 84 -15.40 -11.55 16.95
C VAL A 84 -16.66 -11.53 17.85
N GLY A 85 -16.67 -10.64 18.85
CA GLY A 85 -17.78 -10.47 19.82
C GLY A 85 -17.33 -10.12 21.23
N LEU A 86 -16.03 -10.19 21.50
CA LEU A 86 -15.43 -9.87 22.79
C LEU A 86 -14.93 -8.42 22.74
N ALA A 87 -15.80 -7.52 23.18
CA ALA A 87 -15.57 -6.08 23.16
C ALA A 87 -14.24 -5.71 23.82
N TYR A 88 -13.35 -5.05 23.07
CA TYR A 88 -12.26 -4.27 23.65
C TYR A 88 -12.86 -2.98 24.24
N PRO A 89 -12.89 -2.77 25.56
CA PRO A 89 -13.10 -1.42 26.07
C PRO A 89 -11.89 -0.59 25.66
N ASN A 90 -12.10 0.38 24.76
CA ASN A 90 -11.07 1.35 24.43
C ASN A 90 -10.78 2.17 25.70
N PRO A 91 -9.55 2.12 26.26
CA PRO A 91 -9.21 2.85 27.49
C PRO A 91 -9.32 4.38 27.34
N PHE A 92 -9.49 4.87 26.11
CA PHE A 92 -9.68 6.28 25.76
C PHE A 92 -11.11 6.63 25.32
N GLY A 93 -12.09 5.72 25.48
CA GLY A 93 -13.51 6.03 25.29
C GLY A 93 -14.02 6.10 23.85
N GLY A 94 -13.37 5.42 22.89
CA GLY A 94 -13.83 5.28 21.50
C GLY A 94 -14.54 3.95 21.21
N MET A 95 -15.08 3.79 19.99
CA MET A 95 -15.58 2.50 19.50
C MET A 95 -14.50 1.40 19.67
N PRO A 96 -14.86 0.16 20.05
CA PRO A 96 -13.91 -0.94 20.15
C PRO A 96 -13.17 -1.14 18.82
N ASP A 97 -11.85 -1.35 18.86
CA ASP A 97 -11.10 -1.76 17.68
C ASP A 97 -11.37 -3.24 17.41
N TRP A 98 -12.40 -3.50 16.62
CA TRP A 98 -12.81 -4.85 16.22
C TRP A 98 -11.81 -5.51 15.26
N SER A 99 -10.78 -4.79 14.81
CA SER A 99 -9.78 -5.27 13.88
C SER A 99 -8.63 -6.04 14.53
N ASP A 100 -8.51 -6.05 15.87
CA ASP A 100 -7.41 -6.70 16.60
C ASP A 100 -7.93 -7.76 17.59
N CYS A 101 -8.65 -8.77 17.10
CA CYS A 101 -9.17 -9.85 17.92
C CYS A 101 -8.12 -10.96 18.18
N PRO A 102 -8.32 -11.82 19.21
CA PRO A 102 -7.37 -12.90 19.51
C PRO A 102 -7.23 -13.89 18.35
N ALA A 103 -8.28 -14.14 17.56
CA ALA A 103 -8.21 -14.99 16.37
C ALA A 103 -7.27 -14.40 15.29
N LYS A 104 -7.29 -13.07 15.07
CA LYS A 104 -6.33 -12.41 14.18
C LYS A 104 -4.90 -12.57 14.67
N ARG A 105 -4.68 -12.37 15.98
CA ARG A 105 -3.35 -12.54 16.58
C ARG A 105 -2.86 -13.98 16.49
N ALA A 106 -3.75 -14.96 16.63
CA ALA A 106 -3.45 -16.36 16.42
C ALA A 106 -3.10 -16.66 14.95
N ALA A 107 -3.83 -16.08 14.01
CA ALA A 107 -3.55 -16.23 12.58
C ALA A 107 -2.18 -15.62 12.20
N LEU A 108 -1.86 -14.43 12.73
CA LEU A 108 -0.53 -13.83 12.59
C LEU A 108 0.55 -14.67 13.26
N ALA A 109 0.28 -15.26 14.42
CA ALA A 109 1.24 -16.14 15.09
C ALA A 109 1.54 -17.38 14.24
N LEU A 110 0.51 -18.01 13.67
CA LEU A 110 0.66 -19.13 12.74
C LEU A 110 1.44 -18.72 11.48
N ALA A 111 1.24 -17.50 10.99
CA ALA A 111 2.03 -16.98 9.87
C ALA A 111 3.52 -16.83 10.21
N HIS A 112 3.86 -16.40 11.43
CA HIS A 112 5.25 -16.32 11.90
C HIS A 112 5.87 -17.71 12.15
N VAL A 113 5.08 -18.71 12.51
CA VAL A 113 5.51 -20.12 12.54
C VAL A 113 5.80 -20.65 11.13
N GLY A 114 5.20 -20.04 10.10
CA GLY A 114 5.56 -20.26 8.70
C GLY A 114 5.11 -21.62 8.16
N GLY A 115 5.97 -22.24 7.36
CA GLY A 115 5.60 -23.39 6.51
C GLY A 115 5.04 -24.60 7.26
N ALA A 116 5.43 -24.80 8.52
CA ALA A 116 4.90 -25.87 9.36
C ALA A 116 3.38 -25.76 9.63
N ALA A 117 2.82 -24.56 9.56
CA ALA A 117 1.38 -24.32 9.74
C ALA A 117 0.57 -24.48 8.45
N VAL A 118 1.21 -24.51 7.27
CA VAL A 118 0.52 -24.38 5.98
C VAL A 118 -0.42 -25.56 5.70
N ASP A 119 0.02 -26.80 5.90
CA ASP A 119 -0.81 -27.97 5.61
C ASP A 119 -2.05 -28.03 6.51
N THR A 120 -1.89 -27.68 7.79
CA THR A 120 -2.99 -27.63 8.75
C THR A 120 -3.95 -26.48 8.46
N LEU A 121 -3.44 -25.31 8.08
CA LEU A 121 -4.26 -24.16 7.66
C LEU A 121 -5.05 -24.46 6.38
N LEU A 122 -4.43 -25.12 5.39
CA LEU A 122 -5.11 -25.54 4.17
C LEU A 122 -6.17 -26.61 4.45
N SER A 123 -5.89 -27.56 5.34
CA SER A 123 -6.89 -28.54 5.78
C SER A 123 -8.08 -27.83 6.42
N LEU A 124 -7.82 -26.90 7.35
CA LEU A 124 -8.85 -26.16 8.06
C LEU A 124 -9.66 -25.26 7.13
N TYR A 125 -9.02 -24.62 6.14
CA TYR A 125 -9.71 -23.86 5.10
C TYR A 125 -10.71 -24.73 4.29
N ASN A 126 -10.37 -25.99 4.03
CA ASN A 126 -11.25 -26.86 3.25
C ASN A 126 -12.41 -27.44 4.09
N THR A 127 -12.15 -27.78 5.35
CA THR A 127 -13.11 -28.55 6.18
C THR A 127 -13.81 -27.75 7.27
N GLY A 128 -13.24 -26.60 7.65
CA GLY A 128 -13.69 -25.80 8.79
C GLY A 128 -14.98 -25.02 8.53
N ASP A 129 -15.47 -24.36 9.56
CA ASP A 129 -16.58 -23.42 9.44
C ASP A 129 -16.16 -22.08 8.82
N GLU A 130 -17.11 -21.15 8.64
CA GLU A 130 -16.84 -19.87 7.99
C GLU A 130 -15.79 -18.97 8.71
N HIS A 131 -15.66 -19.06 10.03
CA HIS A 131 -14.67 -18.28 10.80
C HIS A 131 -13.29 -18.93 10.71
N GLU A 132 -13.26 -20.26 10.81
CA GLU A 132 -12.05 -21.06 10.63
C GLU A 132 -11.49 -20.86 9.22
N LYS A 133 -12.34 -20.85 8.20
CA LYS A 133 -11.94 -20.53 6.82
C LYS A 133 -11.37 -19.13 6.69
N LEU A 134 -12.07 -18.13 7.23
CA LEU A 134 -11.66 -16.72 7.17
C LEU A 134 -10.26 -16.51 7.76
N TRP A 135 -10.05 -16.96 9.00
CA TRP A 135 -8.76 -16.77 9.68
C TRP A 135 -7.66 -17.68 9.14
N SER A 136 -8.00 -18.86 8.61
CA SER A 136 -7.05 -19.69 7.90
C SER A 136 -6.53 -18.99 6.64
N VAL A 137 -7.41 -18.40 5.84
CA VAL A 137 -7.02 -17.64 4.65
C VAL A 137 -6.21 -16.41 5.02
N TYR A 138 -6.60 -15.69 6.07
CA TYR A 138 -5.83 -14.55 6.55
C TYR A 138 -4.41 -14.95 6.94
N ALA A 139 -4.22 -16.04 7.69
CA ALA A 139 -2.88 -16.57 8.01
C ALA A 139 -2.11 -16.98 6.75
N LEU A 140 -2.76 -17.69 5.82
CA LEU A 140 -2.17 -18.15 4.56
C LEU A 140 -1.74 -17.01 3.64
N ALA A 141 -2.42 -15.87 3.67
CA ALA A 141 -2.03 -14.66 2.94
C ALA A 141 -0.69 -14.12 3.44
N GLN A 142 -0.48 -14.13 4.76
CA GLN A 142 0.78 -13.68 5.37
C GLN A 142 1.95 -14.64 5.13
N ILE A 143 1.67 -15.91 4.82
CA ILE A 143 2.69 -16.92 4.49
C ILE A 143 2.98 -16.91 2.98
N ARG A 144 4.16 -16.40 2.60
CA ARG A 144 4.61 -16.26 1.20
C ARG A 144 5.03 -17.59 0.55
N GLU A 145 4.14 -18.58 0.57
CA GLU A 145 4.32 -19.87 -0.12
C GLU A 145 3.43 -19.96 -1.36
N ALA A 146 4.00 -20.41 -2.49
CA ALA A 146 3.29 -20.47 -3.77
C ALA A 146 2.02 -21.34 -3.74
N ARG A 147 2.00 -22.41 -2.92
CA ARG A 147 0.84 -23.30 -2.80
C ARG A 147 -0.36 -22.68 -2.07
N THR A 148 -0.16 -21.61 -1.28
CA THR A 148 -1.26 -20.97 -0.55
C THR A 148 -2.14 -20.12 -1.48
N THR A 149 -1.58 -19.67 -2.60
CA THR A 149 -2.24 -18.85 -3.62
C THR A 149 -3.53 -19.48 -4.16
N ILE A 150 -3.61 -20.81 -4.28
CA ILE A 150 -4.83 -21.48 -4.72
C ILE A 150 -5.99 -21.21 -3.75
N ALA A 151 -5.73 -21.34 -2.44
CA ALA A 151 -6.73 -21.09 -1.40
C ALA A 151 -7.12 -19.60 -1.35
N LEU A 152 -6.16 -18.69 -1.52
CA LEU A 152 -6.44 -17.24 -1.57
C LEU A 152 -7.42 -16.89 -2.69
N LYS A 153 -7.20 -17.42 -3.90
CA LYS A 153 -8.10 -17.17 -5.03
C LYS A 153 -9.46 -17.83 -4.85
N GLN A 154 -9.53 -19.08 -4.40
CA GLN A 154 -10.79 -19.77 -4.14
C GLN A 154 -11.62 -19.02 -3.08
N PHE A 155 -10.96 -18.50 -2.04
CA PHE A 155 -11.62 -17.69 -1.04
C PHE A 155 -12.16 -16.39 -1.64
N LEU A 156 -11.33 -15.67 -2.40
CA LEU A 156 -11.73 -14.44 -3.06
C LEU A 156 -12.94 -14.69 -3.97
N GLU A 157 -12.87 -15.66 -4.90
CA GLU A 157 -13.94 -16.06 -5.83
C GLU A 157 -15.25 -16.41 -5.11
N SER A 158 -15.18 -17.21 -4.05
CA SER A 158 -16.37 -17.68 -3.32
C SER A 158 -17.00 -16.61 -2.43
N SER A 159 -16.24 -15.59 -2.02
CA SER A 159 -16.66 -14.68 -0.94
C SER A 159 -16.94 -13.25 -1.41
N TYR A 160 -16.33 -12.76 -2.49
CA TYR A 160 -16.45 -11.35 -2.86
C TYR A 160 -17.88 -10.94 -3.27
N GLN A 161 -18.66 -11.84 -3.90
CA GLN A 161 -20.02 -11.55 -4.35
C GLN A 161 -21.07 -11.52 -3.22
N PHE A 162 -20.80 -12.14 -2.07
CA PHE A 162 -21.81 -12.38 -1.03
C PHE A 162 -21.84 -11.33 0.08
N TYR A 163 -20.80 -10.50 0.23
CA TYR A 163 -20.60 -9.70 1.44
C TYR A 163 -20.52 -8.18 1.23
N GLU A 164 -21.06 -7.65 0.13
CA GLU A 164 -21.05 -6.21 -0.12
C GLU A 164 -22.04 -5.42 0.79
N PRO A 165 -21.65 -4.25 1.32
CA PRO A 165 -22.48 -3.40 2.18
C PRO A 165 -23.54 -2.66 1.37
N HIS A 166 -24.64 -3.34 1.04
CA HIS A 166 -25.87 -2.65 0.68
C HIS A 166 -26.37 -1.83 1.88
N TYR A 167 -26.09 -0.53 1.89
CA TYR A 167 -26.83 0.48 2.67
C TYR A 167 -28.15 0.85 1.96
N GLY A 168 -28.90 -0.17 1.53
CA GLY A 168 -30.16 -0.03 0.79
C GLY A 168 -31.29 -0.78 1.49
N TRP A 169 -31.92 -0.10 2.46
CA TRP A 169 -33.25 -0.30 3.05
C TRP A 169 -33.90 -1.70 3.08
N MET A 170 -34.11 -2.16 4.34
CA MET A 170 -35.18 -3.04 4.86
C MET A 170 -35.86 -4.01 3.90
N GLY A 171 -35.41 -5.28 3.94
CA GLY A 171 -36.17 -6.38 3.38
C GLY A 171 -35.58 -7.73 3.77
N TYR A 172 -35.90 -8.19 4.98
CA TYR A 172 -35.90 -9.60 5.43
C TYR A 172 -34.98 -10.56 4.66
N TYR A 173 -33.69 -10.52 4.97
CA TYR A 173 -32.85 -11.72 4.89
C TYR A 173 -32.18 -11.87 6.25
N GLU A 174 -31.91 -13.09 6.69
CA GLU A 174 -31.25 -13.40 7.96
C GLU A 174 -29.87 -12.72 7.98
N GLU A 175 -29.82 -11.47 8.47
CA GLU A 175 -28.64 -10.62 8.43
C GLU A 175 -27.58 -11.22 9.37
N LYS A 176 -26.53 -11.83 8.78
CA LYS A 176 -25.29 -12.10 9.51
C LYS A 176 -24.86 -10.79 10.20
N PRO A 177 -24.50 -10.82 11.49
CA PRO A 177 -24.30 -9.60 12.27
C PRO A 177 -23.30 -8.68 11.58
N PRO A 178 -23.50 -7.34 11.58
CA PRO A 178 -22.68 -6.36 10.86
C PRO A 178 -21.16 -6.54 11.04
N ILE A 179 -20.76 -7.09 12.18
CA ILE A 179 -19.37 -7.35 12.55
C ILE A 179 -18.68 -8.43 11.71
N PHE A 180 -19.45 -9.40 11.21
CA PHE A 180 -18.97 -10.48 10.33
C PHE A 180 -18.54 -9.90 8.98
N LYS A 181 -19.31 -8.92 8.49
CA LYS A 181 -19.07 -8.22 7.22
C LYS A 181 -17.78 -7.41 7.23
N ILE A 182 -17.47 -6.76 8.35
CA ILE A 182 -16.24 -5.97 8.53
C ILE A 182 -15.01 -6.88 8.45
N SER A 183 -15.06 -8.03 9.13
CA SER A 183 -13.93 -8.98 9.15
C SER A 183 -13.68 -9.59 7.77
N TYR A 184 -14.73 -9.95 7.05
CA TYR A 184 -14.62 -10.43 5.67
C TYR A 184 -14.05 -9.38 4.72
N SER A 185 -14.56 -8.14 4.76
CA SER A 185 -14.03 -7.05 3.94
C SER A 185 -12.54 -6.80 4.21
N MET A 186 -12.13 -6.82 5.48
CA MET A 186 -10.71 -6.70 5.87
C MET A 186 -9.87 -7.83 5.27
N VAL A 187 -10.28 -9.09 5.43
CA VAL A 187 -9.52 -10.24 4.90
C VAL A 187 -9.51 -10.25 3.37
N LEU A 188 -10.60 -9.87 2.71
CA LEU A 188 -10.65 -9.77 1.25
C LEU A 188 -9.66 -8.73 0.72
N ARG A 189 -9.54 -7.57 1.38
CA ARG A 189 -8.53 -6.55 1.04
C ARG A 189 -7.11 -7.11 1.18
N GLU A 190 -6.83 -7.78 2.30
CA GLU A 190 -5.53 -8.40 2.55
C GLU A 190 -5.18 -9.44 1.48
N VAL A 191 -6.15 -10.28 1.10
CA VAL A 191 -5.98 -11.29 0.05
C VAL A 191 -5.67 -10.63 -1.30
N ILE A 192 -6.40 -9.57 -1.66
CA ILE A 192 -6.16 -8.83 -2.91
C ILE A 192 -4.78 -8.19 -2.92
N GLU A 193 -4.39 -7.54 -1.82
CA GLU A 193 -3.08 -6.91 -1.68
C GLU A 193 -1.96 -7.93 -1.83
N GLU A 194 -2.08 -9.08 -1.17
CA GLU A 194 -1.08 -10.13 -1.22
C GLU A 194 -0.97 -10.76 -2.62
N LEU A 195 -2.09 -10.98 -3.33
CA LEU A 195 -2.05 -11.42 -4.73
C LEU A 195 -1.30 -10.42 -5.62
N GLY A 196 -1.45 -9.13 -5.33
CA GLY A 196 -0.70 -8.03 -5.92
C GLY A 196 0.81 -8.11 -5.65
N GLU A 197 1.20 -8.21 -4.38
CA GLU A 197 2.59 -8.31 -3.93
C GLU A 197 3.31 -9.55 -4.49
N ARG A 198 2.59 -10.67 -4.60
CA ARG A 198 3.10 -11.91 -5.23
C ARG A 198 3.24 -11.83 -6.74
N ARG A 199 2.67 -10.79 -7.36
CA ARG A 199 2.51 -10.67 -8.81
C ARG A 199 1.84 -11.89 -9.43
N ASP A 200 0.79 -12.40 -8.78
CA ASP A 200 0.10 -13.60 -9.25
C ASP A 200 -0.74 -13.30 -10.50
N THR A 201 -0.18 -13.63 -11.66
CA THR A 201 -0.83 -13.45 -12.96
C THR A 201 -2.09 -14.31 -13.13
N SER A 202 -2.27 -15.34 -12.31
CA SER A 202 -3.48 -16.18 -12.37
C SER A 202 -4.71 -15.52 -11.75
N ALA A 203 -4.54 -14.46 -10.95
CA ALA A 203 -5.62 -13.68 -10.34
C ALA A 203 -6.13 -12.52 -11.21
N VAL A 204 -5.48 -12.24 -12.35
CA VAL A 204 -5.73 -11.02 -13.16
C VAL A 204 -7.20 -10.88 -13.58
N TYR A 205 -7.83 -11.93 -14.10
CA TYR A 205 -9.23 -11.85 -14.52
C TYR A 205 -10.20 -11.65 -13.35
N LEU A 206 -9.93 -12.28 -12.22
CA LEU A 206 -10.72 -12.10 -11.00
C LEU A 206 -10.64 -10.67 -10.49
N LEU A 207 -9.43 -10.10 -10.44
CA LEU A 207 -9.22 -8.72 -10.01
C LEU A 207 -9.79 -7.70 -11.01
N ILE A 208 -9.77 -7.99 -12.32
CA ILE A 208 -10.48 -7.17 -13.33
C ILE A 208 -11.99 -7.16 -13.03
N ASN A 209 -12.58 -8.32 -12.77
CA ASN A 209 -14.01 -8.42 -12.47
C ASN A 209 -14.37 -7.61 -11.23
N ILE A 210 -13.57 -7.70 -10.15
CA ILE A 210 -13.81 -6.93 -8.92
C ILE A 210 -13.63 -5.43 -9.16
N ALA A 211 -12.60 -5.01 -9.89
CA ALA A 211 -12.36 -3.59 -10.20
C ALA A 211 -13.48 -2.97 -11.04
N CYS A 212 -14.04 -3.73 -11.99
CA CYS A 212 -15.13 -3.28 -12.86
C CYS A 212 -16.52 -3.37 -12.23
N ASP A 213 -16.68 -4.09 -11.10
CA ASP A 213 -17.95 -4.16 -10.38
C ASP A 213 -18.20 -2.85 -9.62
N THR A 214 -19.11 -2.03 -10.12
CA THR A 214 -19.45 -0.73 -9.53
C THR A 214 -20.05 -0.82 -8.13
N ALA A 215 -20.61 -1.97 -7.75
CA ALA A 215 -21.15 -2.19 -6.42
C ALA A 215 -20.07 -2.59 -5.41
N SER A 216 -18.87 -2.96 -5.88
CA SER A 216 -17.83 -3.47 -5.00
C SER A 216 -17.14 -2.37 -4.19
N SER A 217 -16.87 -2.68 -2.92
CA SER A 217 -16.04 -1.87 -2.03
C SER A 217 -14.54 -2.17 -2.13
N LEU A 218 -14.14 -3.14 -2.96
CA LEU A 218 -12.77 -3.66 -3.12
C LEU A 218 -12.08 -3.20 -4.41
N ARG A 219 -12.68 -2.22 -5.10
CA ARG A 219 -12.27 -1.82 -6.45
C ARG A 219 -10.91 -1.15 -6.45
N GLU A 220 -10.67 -0.27 -5.47
CA GLU A 220 -9.42 0.47 -5.34
C GLU A 220 -8.24 -0.48 -5.09
N GLU A 221 -8.42 -1.44 -4.19
CA GLU A 221 -7.44 -2.48 -3.86
C GLU A 221 -7.17 -3.37 -5.08
N SER A 222 -8.22 -3.72 -5.83
CA SER A 222 -8.08 -4.53 -7.05
C SER A 222 -7.30 -3.81 -8.14
N VAL A 223 -7.57 -2.52 -8.37
CA VAL A 223 -6.82 -1.70 -9.33
C VAL A 223 -5.34 -1.60 -8.95
N GLN A 224 -5.05 -1.37 -7.67
CA GLN A 224 -3.68 -1.31 -7.18
C GLN A 224 -2.96 -2.66 -7.33
N ALA A 225 -3.62 -3.77 -6.99
CA ALA A 225 -3.08 -5.12 -7.16
C ALA A 225 -2.79 -5.44 -8.63
N LEU A 226 -3.68 -5.08 -9.57
CA LEU A 226 -3.45 -5.22 -11.02
C LEU A 226 -2.19 -4.46 -11.48
N GLY A 227 -1.99 -3.25 -10.96
CA GLY A 227 -0.77 -2.47 -11.21
C GLY A 227 0.50 -3.16 -10.70
N LYS A 228 0.47 -3.69 -9.46
CA LYS A 228 1.59 -4.43 -8.86
C LYS A 228 1.93 -5.72 -9.62
N ILE A 229 0.90 -6.45 -10.10
CA ILE A 229 1.06 -7.66 -10.91
C ILE A 229 1.76 -7.34 -12.24
N GLY A 230 1.43 -6.22 -12.88
CA GLY A 230 2.10 -5.77 -14.11
C GLY A 230 1.68 -6.55 -15.37
N ASP A 231 0.56 -7.27 -15.33
CA ASP A 231 0.10 -8.08 -16.45
C ASP A 231 -0.64 -7.25 -17.51
N ARG A 232 -0.20 -7.37 -18.76
CA ARG A 232 -0.73 -6.63 -19.91
C ARG A 232 -2.20 -6.89 -20.23
N ARG A 233 -2.78 -7.98 -19.72
CA ARG A 233 -4.22 -8.28 -19.84
C ARG A 233 -5.07 -7.27 -19.08
N ALA A 234 -4.53 -6.59 -18.07
CA ALA A 234 -5.22 -5.56 -17.30
C ALA A 234 -5.30 -4.19 -18.00
N VAL A 235 -4.56 -3.99 -19.09
CA VAL A 235 -4.40 -2.66 -19.72
C VAL A 235 -5.72 -2.10 -20.26
N GLU A 236 -6.47 -2.85 -21.08
CA GLU A 236 -7.73 -2.35 -21.64
C GLU A 236 -8.80 -2.12 -20.55
N PRO A 237 -9.00 -3.02 -19.57
CA PRO A 237 -9.88 -2.74 -18.43
C PRO A 237 -9.47 -1.50 -17.63
N LEU A 238 -8.18 -1.31 -17.35
CA LEU A 238 -7.70 -0.14 -16.62
C LEU A 238 -7.86 1.15 -17.42
N ILE A 239 -7.70 1.12 -18.75
CA ILE A 239 -8.04 2.25 -19.64
C ILE A 239 -9.51 2.63 -19.48
N HIS A 240 -10.42 1.66 -19.46
CA HIS A 240 -11.84 1.94 -19.25
C HIS A 240 -12.14 2.52 -17.86
N LEU A 241 -11.35 2.17 -16.84
CA LEU A 241 -11.50 2.73 -15.49
C LEU A 241 -10.98 4.17 -15.37
N LEU A 242 -10.22 4.69 -16.35
CA LEU A 242 -9.84 6.11 -16.39
C LEU A 242 -11.06 7.03 -16.50
N ASP A 243 -12.11 6.58 -17.20
CA ASP A 243 -13.35 7.34 -17.37
C ASP A 243 -14.19 7.40 -16.08
N GLN A 244 -13.80 6.68 -15.03
CA GLN A 244 -14.55 6.59 -13.78
C GLN A 244 -13.93 7.46 -12.69
N ASN A 245 -14.58 8.58 -12.36
CA ASN A 245 -14.07 9.63 -11.47
C ASN A 245 -13.44 9.16 -10.14
N SER A 246 -13.95 8.08 -9.52
CA SER A 246 -13.41 7.60 -8.23
C SER A 246 -12.16 6.71 -8.38
N LEU A 247 -11.94 6.10 -9.55
CA LEU A 247 -10.83 5.16 -9.78
C LEU A 247 -9.77 5.67 -10.75
N SER A 248 -10.05 6.78 -11.43
CA SER A 248 -9.23 7.30 -12.52
C SER A 248 -7.76 7.51 -12.12
N GLY A 249 -7.50 8.07 -10.93
CA GLY A 249 -6.14 8.24 -10.40
C GLY A 249 -5.41 6.92 -10.13
N TYR A 250 -6.10 5.93 -9.54
CA TYR A 250 -5.54 4.60 -9.30
C TYR A 250 -5.28 3.84 -10.61
N ALA A 251 -6.20 3.96 -11.58
CA ALA A 251 -6.06 3.35 -12.89
C ALA A 251 -4.87 3.93 -13.65
N ALA A 252 -4.67 5.26 -13.61
CA ALA A 252 -3.50 5.90 -14.22
C ALA A 252 -2.18 5.39 -13.61
N LEU A 253 -2.10 5.29 -12.28
CA LEU A 253 -0.93 4.74 -11.59
C LEU A 253 -0.69 3.26 -11.93
N ALA A 254 -1.75 2.44 -11.96
CA ALA A 254 -1.65 1.03 -12.33
C ALA A 254 -1.16 0.84 -13.78
N LEU A 255 -1.65 1.66 -14.71
CA LEU A 255 -1.19 1.65 -16.11
C LEU A 255 0.30 2.02 -16.23
N ALA A 256 0.75 3.01 -15.44
CA ALA A 256 2.16 3.39 -15.38
C ALA A 256 3.05 2.25 -14.87
N LEU A 257 2.59 1.52 -13.83
CA LEU A 257 3.30 0.37 -13.29
C LEU A 257 3.39 -0.79 -14.29
N ILE A 258 2.32 -1.04 -15.06
CA ILE A 258 2.33 -2.05 -16.13
C ILE A 258 3.26 -1.60 -17.28
N ASN A 259 3.37 -0.30 -17.52
CA ASN A 259 4.23 0.32 -18.53
C ASN A 259 4.01 -0.27 -19.95
N ASP A 260 2.75 -0.51 -20.30
CA ASP A 260 2.36 -0.92 -21.66
C ASP A 260 2.09 0.32 -22.53
N PRO A 261 2.79 0.50 -23.67
CA PRO A 261 2.64 1.69 -24.53
C PRO A 261 1.21 1.98 -25.01
N ARG A 262 0.31 0.98 -25.00
CA ARG A 262 -1.12 1.18 -25.33
C ARG A 262 -1.80 2.20 -24.41
N ALA A 263 -1.32 2.37 -23.18
CA ALA A 263 -1.87 3.32 -22.21
C ALA A 263 -1.55 4.80 -22.51
N VAL A 264 -0.51 5.08 -23.32
CA VAL A 264 -0.04 6.46 -23.56
C VAL A 264 -1.12 7.33 -24.19
N LYS A 265 -1.75 6.87 -25.28
CA LYS A 265 -2.79 7.66 -25.98
C LYS A 265 -4.02 7.94 -25.10
N PRO A 266 -4.61 6.96 -24.41
CA PRO A 266 -5.70 7.21 -23.46
C PRO A 266 -5.35 8.18 -22.34
N LEU A 267 -4.16 8.04 -21.74
CA LEU A 267 -3.68 8.95 -20.70
C LEU A 267 -3.50 10.38 -21.22
N LEU A 268 -2.96 10.55 -22.44
CA LEU A 268 -2.84 11.85 -23.10
C LEU A 268 -4.20 12.49 -23.38
N SER A 269 -5.22 11.69 -23.73
CA SER A 269 -6.59 12.19 -23.90
C SER A 269 -7.13 12.70 -22.58
N HIS A 270 -6.99 11.93 -21.50
CA HIS A 270 -7.47 12.32 -20.18
C HIS A 270 -6.73 13.53 -19.61
N LEU A 271 -5.44 13.71 -19.92
CA LEU A 271 -4.69 14.89 -19.49
C LEU A 271 -5.33 16.21 -20.00
N LYS A 272 -5.93 16.20 -21.20
CA LYS A 272 -6.59 17.39 -21.77
C LYS A 272 -7.87 17.77 -21.04
N ASP A 273 -8.56 16.77 -20.49
CA ASP A 273 -9.87 16.92 -19.86
C ASP A 273 -9.77 16.92 -18.31
N ALA A 274 -8.59 16.65 -17.74
CA ALA A 274 -8.37 16.52 -16.31
C ALA A 274 -8.31 17.88 -15.59
N THR A 275 -8.92 17.94 -14.40
CA THR A 275 -8.83 19.08 -13.47
C THR A 275 -8.46 18.60 -12.06
N GLY A 276 -7.66 19.38 -11.33
CA GLY A 276 -7.35 19.12 -9.91
C GLY A 276 -6.43 17.90 -9.69
N ASN A 277 -6.61 17.17 -8.57
CA ASN A 277 -5.71 16.08 -8.16
C ASN A 277 -5.61 14.93 -9.17
N TYR A 278 -6.64 14.69 -9.99
CA TYR A 278 -6.61 13.70 -11.05
C TYR A 278 -5.52 14.00 -12.10
N ASN A 279 -5.33 15.29 -12.38
CA ASN A 279 -4.32 15.77 -13.32
C ASN A 279 -2.91 15.36 -12.87
N CYS A 280 -2.63 15.41 -11.57
CA CYS A 280 -1.34 15.02 -11.00
C CYS A 280 -1.04 13.52 -11.22
N SER A 281 -2.03 12.64 -11.03
CA SER A 281 -1.86 11.20 -11.24
C SER A 281 -1.60 10.86 -12.70
N VAL A 282 -2.32 11.51 -13.62
CA VAL A 282 -2.14 11.32 -15.07
C VAL A 282 -0.78 11.85 -15.53
N MET A 283 -0.35 13.03 -15.06
CA MET A 283 0.99 13.56 -15.34
C MET A 283 2.08 12.61 -14.84
N GLY A 284 1.98 12.16 -13.59
CA GLY A 284 2.93 11.21 -13.01
C GLY A 284 3.02 9.92 -13.83
N ALA A 285 1.87 9.34 -14.18
CA ALA A 285 1.81 8.15 -15.01
C ALA A 285 2.49 8.35 -16.37
N LEU A 286 2.20 9.46 -17.05
CA LEU A 286 2.80 9.81 -18.34
C LEU A 286 4.32 10.03 -18.24
N GLY A 287 4.81 10.59 -17.14
CA GLY A 287 6.24 10.75 -16.85
C GLY A 287 6.99 9.41 -16.78
N ASP A 288 6.35 8.37 -16.24
CA ASP A 288 6.90 7.02 -16.09
C ASP A 288 7.04 6.27 -17.42
N PHE A 289 6.20 6.55 -18.42
CA PHE A 289 6.34 6.00 -19.78
C PHE A 289 7.57 6.54 -20.51
N LYS A 290 8.12 7.68 -20.07
CA LYS A 290 9.31 8.35 -20.63
C LYS A 290 9.25 8.62 -22.14
N SER A 291 8.06 8.67 -22.72
CA SER A 291 7.90 8.97 -24.15
C SER A 291 8.01 10.47 -24.38
N THR A 292 8.68 10.88 -25.46
CA THR A 292 8.78 12.29 -25.85
C THR A 292 7.40 12.92 -26.07
N GLU A 293 6.44 12.12 -26.56
CA GLU A 293 5.03 12.54 -26.72
C GLU A 293 4.39 12.89 -25.37
N ALA A 294 4.56 12.04 -24.37
CA ALA A 294 4.05 12.28 -23.01
C ALA A 294 4.69 13.53 -22.39
N LEU A 295 6.01 13.69 -22.52
CA LEU A 295 6.72 14.85 -22.00
C LEU A 295 6.25 16.15 -22.67
N ASN A 296 6.07 16.16 -23.99
CA ASN A 296 5.56 17.32 -24.71
C ASN A 296 4.15 17.72 -24.26
N ALA A 297 3.33 16.77 -23.80
CA ALA A 297 2.01 17.07 -23.27
C ALA A 297 2.05 17.60 -21.82
N ILE A 298 3.04 17.21 -21.01
CA ILE A 298 3.21 17.66 -19.62
C ILE A 298 3.88 19.04 -19.54
N ILE A 299 4.84 19.35 -20.43
CA ILE A 299 5.62 20.60 -20.41
C ILE A 299 4.76 21.87 -20.24
N PRO A 300 3.64 22.06 -20.96
CA PRO A 300 2.79 23.24 -20.79
C PRO A 300 2.26 23.44 -19.37
N ALA A 301 2.10 22.36 -18.60
CA ALA A 301 1.59 22.44 -17.23
C ALA A 301 2.59 23.06 -16.23
N LEU A 302 3.88 23.17 -16.59
CA LEU A 302 4.86 23.97 -15.83
C LEU A 302 4.48 25.45 -15.76
N GLN A 303 3.61 25.92 -16.65
CA GLN A 303 3.11 27.31 -16.69
C GLN A 303 1.63 27.40 -16.25
N SER A 304 1.08 26.34 -15.66
CA SER A 304 -0.32 26.33 -15.18
C SER A 304 -0.53 27.40 -14.09
N PRO A 305 -1.70 28.08 -14.07
CA PRO A 305 -2.05 28.96 -12.95
C PRO A 305 -2.11 28.20 -11.61
N ASN A 306 -2.38 26.89 -11.63
CA ASN A 306 -2.46 26.07 -10.43
C ASN A 306 -1.08 25.59 -9.99
N ILE A 307 -0.73 25.83 -8.71
CA ILE A 307 0.54 25.38 -8.12
C ILE A 307 0.68 23.86 -8.20
N SER A 308 -0.40 23.12 -7.93
CA SER A 308 -0.40 21.65 -7.95
C SER A 308 -0.05 21.07 -9.33
N ASP A 309 -0.57 21.66 -10.41
CA ASP A 309 -0.26 21.24 -11.78
C ASP A 309 1.21 21.50 -12.11
N ARG A 310 1.75 22.67 -11.74
CA ARG A 310 3.17 23.00 -11.98
C ARG A 310 4.10 22.05 -11.21
N LEU A 311 3.76 21.76 -9.96
CA LEU A 311 4.52 20.83 -9.12
C LEU A 311 4.49 19.41 -9.70
N ALA A 312 3.30 18.93 -10.06
CA ALA A 312 3.14 17.60 -10.65
C ALA A 312 3.86 17.48 -12.00
N ALA A 313 3.83 18.53 -12.82
CA ALA A 313 4.56 18.56 -14.09
C ALA A 313 6.07 18.48 -13.87
N ALA A 314 6.62 19.26 -12.94
CA ALA A 314 8.05 19.23 -12.60
C ALA A 314 8.47 17.84 -12.08
N ASP A 315 7.69 17.28 -11.14
CA ASP A 315 7.96 15.95 -10.60
C ASP A 315 7.84 14.86 -11.67
N ALA A 316 6.82 14.89 -12.53
CA ALA A 316 6.62 13.90 -13.59
C ALA A 316 7.72 13.94 -14.67
N ILE A 317 8.18 15.14 -15.04
CA ILE A 317 9.29 15.31 -15.99
C ILE A 317 10.60 14.78 -15.39
N GLY A 318 10.84 15.09 -14.12
CA GLY A 318 12.02 14.65 -13.38
C GLY A 318 12.02 13.17 -13.03
N ALA A 319 10.84 12.60 -12.77
CA ALA A 319 10.67 11.26 -12.23
C ALA A 319 11.41 10.23 -13.06
N ASN A 320 12.38 9.55 -12.45
CA ASN A 320 13.05 8.39 -13.01
C ASN A 320 12.31 7.08 -12.65
N GLY A 321 10.98 7.12 -12.52
CA GLY A 321 10.19 5.98 -12.04
C GLY A 321 10.01 5.95 -10.52
N SER A 322 9.87 7.11 -9.87
CA SER A 322 9.56 7.19 -8.44
C SER A 322 8.51 8.26 -8.17
N TRP A 323 7.24 7.91 -8.40
CA TRP A 323 6.18 8.47 -7.57
C TRP A 323 6.40 8.01 -6.11
N PRO A 324 6.01 8.79 -5.07
CA PRO A 324 6.35 8.48 -3.68
C PRO A 324 5.88 7.13 -3.11
N THR A 325 5.09 6.34 -3.84
CA THR A 325 4.59 5.04 -3.38
C THR A 325 5.27 3.81 -3.97
N VAL A 326 6.18 3.91 -4.96
CA VAL A 326 6.78 2.69 -5.53
C VAL A 326 8.29 2.87 -5.75
N ASN A 327 9.05 2.15 -4.92
CA ASN A 327 10.52 2.03 -4.91
C ASN A 327 11.35 3.24 -4.43
N ARG A 328 11.61 3.25 -3.12
CA ARG A 328 12.70 4.00 -2.47
C ARG A 328 14.11 3.42 -2.76
N SER A 329 14.24 2.33 -3.53
CA SER A 329 15.44 1.48 -3.48
C SER A 329 16.30 1.43 -4.75
N ILE A 330 16.09 2.28 -5.76
CA ILE A 330 16.92 2.24 -6.99
C ILE A 330 17.63 3.59 -7.19
N LYS A 331 18.74 3.77 -6.45
CA LYS A 331 19.79 4.76 -6.77
C LYS A 331 20.77 4.22 -7.82
N GLU A 332 20.27 3.56 -8.86
CA GLU A 332 21.13 3.20 -10.00
C GLU A 332 21.12 4.36 -11.00
N ARG A 333 22.28 5.02 -11.14
CA ARG A 333 22.56 5.96 -12.23
C ARG A 333 22.35 5.27 -13.57
N ARG A 334 21.14 5.39 -14.14
CA ARG A 334 20.86 4.95 -15.51
C ARG A 334 21.11 6.10 -16.48
N PRO A 335 21.66 5.82 -17.67
CA PRO A 335 21.96 6.84 -18.66
C PRO A 335 20.71 7.63 -19.06
N ILE A 336 20.91 8.92 -19.26
CA ILE A 336 19.90 9.92 -19.65
C ILE A 336 19.13 9.38 -20.86
N ALA A 337 17.81 9.23 -20.74
CA ALA A 337 16.97 8.98 -21.91
C ALA A 337 17.03 10.24 -22.79
N ALA A 338 17.68 10.16 -23.95
CA ALA A 338 17.92 11.29 -24.87
C ALA A 338 16.67 12.15 -25.17
N GLY A 339 15.48 11.57 -25.07
CA GLY A 339 14.19 12.26 -25.25
C GLY A 339 13.80 13.25 -24.14
N ARG A 340 14.46 13.26 -22.97
CA ARG A 340 14.15 14.17 -21.84
C ARG A 340 14.76 15.57 -21.96
N THR A 341 15.70 15.73 -22.88
CA THR A 341 16.38 17.01 -23.14
C THR A 341 15.44 18.11 -23.62
N VAL A 342 14.27 17.75 -24.16
CA VAL A 342 13.22 18.68 -24.61
C VAL A 342 12.61 19.50 -23.45
N ALA A 343 12.64 18.95 -22.23
CA ALA A 343 12.08 19.61 -21.05
C ALA A 343 13.10 20.47 -20.29
N VAL A 344 14.37 20.47 -20.67
CA VAL A 344 15.43 21.18 -19.95
C VAL A 344 15.24 22.69 -20.00
N GLU A 345 14.99 23.28 -21.18
CA GLU A 345 14.76 24.73 -21.28
C GLU A 345 13.48 25.16 -20.52
N PRO A 346 12.31 24.47 -20.70
CA PRO A 346 11.13 24.77 -19.89
C PRO A 346 11.35 24.67 -18.37
N LEU A 347 12.15 23.70 -17.92
CA LEU A 347 12.50 23.57 -16.50
C LEU A 347 13.46 24.69 -16.04
N ILE A 348 14.41 25.10 -16.87
CA ILE A 348 15.29 26.25 -16.57
C ILE A 348 14.45 27.52 -16.40
N ASP A 349 13.46 27.75 -17.26
CA ASP A 349 12.54 28.88 -17.13
C ASP A 349 11.73 28.79 -15.82
N ALA A 350 11.27 27.59 -15.46
CA ALA A 350 10.53 27.32 -14.23
C ALA A 350 11.35 27.48 -12.93
N LEU A 351 12.68 27.66 -13.00
CA LEU A 351 13.47 28.05 -11.82
C LEU A 351 13.09 29.43 -11.27
N GLN A 352 12.35 30.25 -12.04
CA GLN A 352 11.82 31.54 -11.59
C GLN A 352 10.41 31.44 -11.00
N ASP A 353 9.87 30.24 -10.75
CA ASP A 353 8.53 30.08 -10.19
C ASP A 353 8.36 30.84 -8.86
N THR A 354 7.17 31.41 -8.65
CA THR A 354 6.87 32.15 -7.43
C THR A 354 6.77 31.23 -6.20
N CYS A 355 6.40 29.97 -6.39
CA CYS A 355 6.25 28.96 -5.36
C CYS A 355 7.59 28.23 -5.09
N PRO A 356 8.14 28.28 -3.86
CA PRO A 356 9.38 27.57 -3.50
C PRO A 356 9.33 26.07 -3.79
N GLU A 357 8.21 25.42 -3.48
CA GLU A 357 7.99 23.98 -3.66
C GLU A 357 8.10 23.58 -5.13
N VAL A 358 7.62 24.41 -6.05
CA VAL A 358 7.77 24.20 -7.49
C VAL A 358 9.22 24.36 -7.90
N ARG A 359 9.92 25.42 -7.44
CA ARG A 359 11.36 25.61 -7.72
C ARG A 359 12.20 24.42 -7.25
N HIS A 360 11.88 23.90 -6.07
CA HIS A 360 12.50 22.73 -5.46
C HIS A 360 12.31 21.47 -6.32
N ALA A 361 11.08 21.20 -6.76
CA ALA A 361 10.79 20.10 -7.68
C ALA A 361 11.52 20.25 -9.03
N VAL A 362 11.55 21.46 -9.59
CA VAL A 362 12.27 21.78 -10.83
C VAL A 362 13.77 21.50 -10.69
N MET A 363 14.40 21.88 -9.58
CA MET A 363 15.82 21.59 -9.33
C MET A 363 16.08 20.09 -9.26
N ARG A 364 15.25 19.33 -8.53
CA ARG A 364 15.36 17.86 -8.53
C ARG A 364 15.19 17.27 -9.92
N ALA A 365 14.26 17.79 -10.72
CA ALA A 365 14.02 17.33 -12.07
C ALA A 365 15.23 17.57 -12.97
N LEU A 366 15.82 18.77 -12.93
CA LEU A 366 17.04 19.11 -13.66
C LEU A 366 18.22 18.23 -13.23
N GLY A 367 18.38 18.00 -11.92
CA GLY A 367 19.34 17.05 -11.35
C GLY A 367 19.19 15.65 -11.91
N SER A 368 17.94 15.14 -11.89
CA SER A 368 17.59 13.80 -12.36
C SER A 368 17.74 13.62 -13.88
N ILE A 369 17.56 14.69 -14.66
CA ILE A 369 17.79 14.69 -16.11
C ILE A 369 19.30 14.68 -16.40
N GLY A 370 20.11 15.37 -15.60
CA GLY A 370 21.57 15.36 -15.74
C GLY A 370 22.11 16.17 -16.93
N ASP A 371 21.31 17.05 -17.53
CA ASP A 371 21.74 17.85 -18.69
C ASP A 371 22.60 19.04 -18.24
N THR A 372 23.80 19.16 -18.82
CA THR A 372 24.79 20.17 -18.44
C THR A 372 24.33 21.61 -18.69
N ARG A 373 23.33 21.84 -19.56
CA ARG A 373 22.74 23.17 -19.77
C ARG A 373 22.14 23.75 -18.49
N ALA A 374 21.74 22.91 -17.54
CA ALA A 374 21.19 23.34 -16.26
C ALA A 374 22.23 23.86 -15.27
N ILE A 375 23.54 23.61 -15.49
CA ILE A 375 24.61 23.96 -14.54
C ILE A 375 24.64 25.46 -14.25
N MET A 376 24.69 26.31 -15.28
CA MET A 376 24.78 27.77 -15.09
C MET A 376 23.52 28.37 -14.46
N PRO A 377 22.29 28.02 -14.89
CA PRO A 377 21.06 28.43 -14.21
C PRO A 377 21.02 28.04 -12.73
N LEU A 378 21.35 26.79 -12.39
CA LEU A 378 21.35 26.30 -11.01
C LEU A 378 22.43 27.00 -10.16
N TYR A 379 23.62 27.21 -10.73
CA TYR A 379 24.70 27.97 -10.09
C TYR A 379 24.26 29.40 -9.74
N ASN A 380 23.54 30.06 -10.65
CA ASN A 380 23.01 31.40 -10.41
C ASN A 380 21.96 31.41 -9.30
N VAL A 381 21.06 30.40 -9.24
CA VAL A 381 20.09 30.28 -8.14
C VAL A 381 20.82 30.09 -6.80
N MET A 382 21.81 29.22 -6.76
CA MET A 382 22.60 28.95 -5.56
C MET A 382 23.27 30.21 -4.99
N LYS A 383 23.67 31.15 -5.87
CA LYS A 383 24.34 32.41 -5.50
C LYS A 383 23.43 33.56 -5.09
N ARG A 384 22.12 33.51 -5.37
CA ARG A 384 21.19 34.60 -5.00
C ARG A 384 21.07 34.70 -3.48
N GLN A 385 20.99 35.94 -2.95
CA GLN A 385 20.76 36.20 -1.53
C GLN A 385 19.40 36.90 -1.31
N PRO A 386 18.58 36.48 -0.33
CA PRO A 386 18.75 35.27 0.49
C PRO A 386 18.63 34.01 -0.36
N ALA A 387 19.25 32.91 0.09
CA ALA A 387 19.44 31.70 -0.70
C ALA A 387 18.62 30.50 -0.17
N PRO A 388 17.30 30.61 0.04
CA PRO A 388 16.50 29.53 0.61
C PRO A 388 16.54 28.26 -0.26
N ASP A 389 16.78 28.41 -1.57
CA ASP A 389 16.84 27.31 -2.52
C ASP A 389 18.27 26.81 -2.79
N SER A 390 19.28 27.36 -2.09
CA SER A 390 20.70 27.07 -2.36
C SER A 390 21.04 25.60 -2.19
N TRP A 391 20.52 24.96 -1.13
CA TRP A 391 20.76 23.54 -0.85
C TRP A 391 20.23 22.64 -1.99
N TRP A 392 19.06 22.96 -2.53
CA TRP A 392 18.43 22.22 -3.63
C TRP A 392 19.20 22.38 -4.94
N ALA A 393 19.63 23.61 -5.22
CA ALA A 393 20.47 23.89 -6.39
C ALA A 393 21.81 23.16 -6.28
N GLN A 394 22.42 23.09 -5.09
CA GLN A 394 23.65 22.33 -4.87
C GLN A 394 23.45 20.83 -5.12
N ASP A 395 22.36 20.25 -4.59
CA ASP A 395 22.06 18.83 -4.76
C ASP A 395 21.90 18.48 -6.24
N ALA A 396 21.13 19.29 -6.98
CA ALA A 396 20.95 19.13 -8.41
C ALA A 396 22.26 19.25 -9.20
N LEU A 397 23.13 20.20 -8.83
CA LEU A 397 24.46 20.35 -9.44
C LEU A 397 25.34 19.12 -9.20
N ILE A 398 25.26 18.52 -8.02
CA ILE A 398 25.98 17.29 -7.67
C ILE A 398 25.44 16.11 -8.44
N ASP A 399 24.11 16.01 -8.62
CA ASP A 399 23.50 14.97 -9.43
C ASP A 399 23.94 15.06 -10.90
N ILE A 400 24.00 16.27 -11.48
CA ILE A 400 24.43 16.51 -12.86
C ILE A 400 25.93 16.23 -13.04
N THR A 401 26.77 16.79 -12.18
CA THR A 401 28.25 16.74 -12.34
C THR A 401 28.87 15.48 -11.77
N GLY A 402 28.19 14.85 -10.83
CA GLY A 402 28.64 13.70 -10.07
C GLY A 402 29.76 13.96 -9.08
N GLU A 403 30.00 15.22 -8.73
CA GLU A 403 31.07 15.65 -7.85
C GLU A 403 30.49 16.38 -6.64
N ASP A 404 30.65 15.80 -5.44
CA ASP A 404 30.24 16.46 -4.21
C ASP A 404 31.28 17.50 -3.76
N PHE A 405 30.91 18.77 -3.90
CA PHE A 405 31.71 19.92 -3.48
C PHE A 405 31.32 20.44 -2.08
N ARG A 406 30.33 19.82 -1.41
CA ARG A 406 29.86 20.20 -0.06
C ARG A 406 30.64 19.40 0.99
N GLN A 407 31.80 19.89 1.44
CA GLN A 407 32.47 19.31 2.64
C GLN A 407 32.80 20.35 3.69
N TYR A 408 32.63 19.96 4.95
CA TYR A 408 32.76 20.81 6.14
C TYR A 408 34.22 21.00 6.62
N ASP A 409 35.18 20.23 6.11
CA ASP A 409 36.61 20.30 6.45
C ASP A 409 37.48 20.47 5.18
N GLY A 410 37.63 21.71 4.71
CA GLY A 410 38.44 22.04 3.52
C GLY A 410 37.64 22.24 2.23
N GLY A 411 36.31 22.42 2.32
CA GLY A 411 35.41 22.56 1.17
C GLY A 411 35.71 23.72 0.20
N HIS A 412 36.54 24.69 0.59
CA HIS A 412 36.90 25.81 -0.28
C HIS A 412 37.66 25.35 -1.54
N ASP A 413 38.61 24.42 -1.40
CA ASP A 413 39.44 23.97 -2.51
C ASP A 413 38.65 23.11 -3.51
N LYS A 414 37.80 22.20 -3.00
CA LYS A 414 36.91 21.40 -3.83
C LYS A 414 35.88 22.26 -4.55
N TRP A 415 35.34 23.27 -3.87
CA TRP A 415 34.42 24.22 -4.47
C TRP A 415 35.09 25.01 -5.60
N ILE A 416 36.28 25.57 -5.38
CA ILE A 416 37.04 26.28 -6.41
C ILE A 416 37.36 25.36 -7.60
N GLN A 417 37.81 24.12 -7.34
CA GLN A 417 38.09 23.14 -8.38
C GLN A 417 36.85 22.79 -9.20
N TRP A 418 35.72 22.56 -8.53
CA TRP A 418 34.43 22.33 -9.19
C TRP A 418 34.05 23.52 -10.06
N GLN A 419 34.20 24.75 -9.57
CA GLN A 419 33.90 25.96 -10.33
C GLN A 419 34.81 26.12 -11.56
N ARG A 420 36.12 25.88 -11.43
CA ARG A 420 37.05 25.91 -12.58
C ARG A 420 36.67 24.90 -13.65
N LYS A 421 36.16 23.74 -13.23
CA LYS A 421 35.78 22.66 -14.14
C LYS A 421 34.45 22.93 -14.86
N TRP A 422 33.45 23.44 -14.16
CA TRP A 422 32.07 23.47 -14.65
C TRP A 422 31.52 24.87 -14.96
N ILE A 423 32.15 25.93 -14.47
CA ILE A 423 31.69 27.32 -14.65
C ILE A 423 32.57 28.03 -15.68
N PRO A 424 32.04 28.35 -16.88
CA PRO A 424 32.80 29.06 -17.90
C PRO A 424 33.33 30.41 -17.40
N GLY A 425 34.63 30.65 -17.60
CA GLY A 425 35.28 31.91 -17.24
C GLY A 425 35.61 32.07 -15.76
N PHE A 426 35.56 31.00 -14.95
CA PHE A 426 36.02 31.07 -13.57
C PHE A 426 37.56 31.15 -13.51
N PRO A 427 38.16 32.06 -12.72
CA PRO A 427 39.61 32.26 -12.71
C PRO A 427 40.43 31.04 -12.26
N ASP A 428 41.58 30.85 -12.92
CA ASP A 428 42.62 29.86 -12.59
C ASP A 428 43.37 30.12 -11.29
#